data_AF-A0A5B2W0M3-F1
#
_entry.id   AF-A0A5B2W0M3-F1
#
_cell.length_a   1.000
_cell.length_b   1.000
_cell.length_c   1.000
_cell.angle_alpha   90.00
_cell.angle_beta   90.00
_cell.angle_gamma   90.00
#
_symmetry.space_group_name_H-M   'P 1'
#
loop_
_entity.id
_entity.type
_entity.pdbx_description
1 polymer ?
#
loop_
_entity_poly.entity_id
_entity_poly.type
_entity_poly.pdbx_seq_one_letter_code
_entity_poly.pdbx_strand_id
1 'polypeptide(L)'
;LRMKTVIVCLLALTAVALARPEQYTDKYDTVDLDQLISNRRLLIPYVHCILEKGQCTAEGKELKSHIKEALETNCAKCTKAQKGGTEKMIGHLINHEAEFWEELKAKYDPTNEFTKKYETELKRVTA
;
A
#
# COMPACT_ATOMS: atom_id res chain seq x y z
N LEU A 1 -41.52 26.73 -15.62
CA LEU A 1 -40.63 25.57 -15.90
C LEU A 1 -39.13 25.90 -16.02
N ARG A 2 -38.67 27.17 -15.81
CA ARG A 2 -37.25 27.56 -16.03
C ARG A 2 -36.37 27.65 -14.76
N MET A 3 -36.95 27.78 -13.56
CA MET A 3 -36.16 28.02 -12.34
C MET A 3 -35.79 26.72 -11.59
N LYS A 4 -36.64 25.69 -11.67
CA LYS A 4 -36.42 24.39 -11.01
C LYS A 4 -35.29 23.58 -11.67
N THR A 5 -35.12 23.68 -12.99
CA THR A 5 -34.03 23.01 -13.72
C THR A 5 -32.68 23.64 -13.45
N VAL A 6 -32.60 24.97 -13.30
CA VAL A 6 -31.35 25.67 -12.96
C VAL A 6 -30.86 25.30 -11.56
N ILE A 7 -31.76 25.19 -10.59
CA ILE A 7 -31.41 24.79 -9.21
C ILE A 7 -30.90 23.34 -9.15
N VAL A 8 -31.52 22.42 -9.91
CA VAL A 8 -31.08 21.01 -10.00
C VAL A 8 -29.70 20.91 -10.68
N CYS A 9 -29.43 21.69 -11.73
CA CYS A 9 -28.12 21.72 -12.37
C CYS A 9 -27.02 22.31 -11.46
N LEU A 10 -27.32 23.34 -10.66
CA LEU A 10 -26.37 23.91 -9.70
C LEU A 10 -26.05 22.96 -8.53
N LEU A 11 -27.04 22.22 -8.04
CA LEU A 11 -26.86 21.19 -7.00
C LEU A 11 -26.06 19.99 -7.51
N ALA A 12 -26.24 19.59 -8.78
CA ALA A 12 -25.45 18.54 -9.40
C ALA A 12 -23.98 18.95 -9.61
N LEU A 13 -23.71 20.19 -10.00
CA LEU A 13 -22.36 20.71 -10.21
C LEU A 13 -21.56 20.87 -8.90
N THR A 14 -22.23 21.19 -7.80
CA THR A 14 -21.59 21.32 -6.47
C THR A 14 -21.26 19.95 -5.85
N ALA A 15 -22.05 18.91 -6.12
CA ALA A 15 -21.77 17.55 -5.65
C ALA A 15 -20.49 16.94 -6.27
N VAL A 16 -20.17 17.28 -7.52
CA VAL A 16 -18.98 16.74 -8.21
C VAL A 16 -17.69 17.41 -7.72
N ALA A 17 -17.72 18.67 -7.29
CA ALA A 17 -16.54 19.40 -6.82
C ALA A 17 -16.00 18.91 -5.46
N LEU A 18 -16.81 18.18 -4.69
CA LEU A 18 -16.44 17.64 -3.37
C LEU A 18 -15.88 16.21 -3.42
N ALA A 19 -16.00 15.51 -4.55
CA ALA A 19 -15.47 14.17 -4.72
C ALA A 19 -13.96 14.21 -5.05
N ARG A 20 -13.14 14.74 -4.13
CA ARG A 20 -11.70 14.46 -4.20
C ARG A 20 -11.48 13.03 -3.70
N PRO A 21 -10.73 12.19 -4.44
CA PRO A 21 -10.40 10.86 -3.95
C PRO A 21 -9.64 10.99 -2.62
N GLU A 22 -10.14 10.35 -1.57
CA GLU A 22 -9.42 10.26 -0.31
C GLU A 22 -8.12 9.49 -0.54
N GLN A 23 -7.00 10.08 -0.13
CA GLN A 23 -5.68 9.46 -0.20
C GLN A 23 -5.12 9.23 1.20
N TYR A 24 -4.25 8.23 1.35
CA TYR A 24 -3.42 8.11 2.53
C TYR A 24 -2.51 9.33 2.68
N THR A 25 -2.06 9.59 3.91
CA THR A 25 -1.12 10.67 4.15
C THR A 25 0.17 10.46 3.35
N ASP A 26 0.69 11.55 2.78
CA ASP A 26 1.97 11.60 2.05
C ASP A 26 3.16 11.94 2.96
N LYS A 27 2.91 12.10 4.27
CA LYS A 27 3.93 12.50 5.27
C LYS A 27 5.19 11.64 5.24
N TYR A 28 5.07 10.37 4.87
CA TYR A 28 6.16 9.41 4.86
C TYR A 28 6.61 9.02 3.44
N ASP A 29 6.13 9.69 2.39
CA ASP A 29 6.50 9.38 1.00
C ASP A 29 7.98 9.68 0.67
N THR A 30 8.69 10.36 1.58
CA THR A 30 10.11 10.72 1.45
C THR A 30 11.05 9.76 2.15
N VAL A 31 10.54 8.67 2.73
CA VAL A 31 11.36 7.64 3.38
C VAL A 31 12.30 7.00 2.35
N ASP A 32 13.56 6.85 2.73
CA ASP A 32 14.58 6.22 1.89
C ASP A 32 14.37 4.70 1.88
N LEU A 33 13.50 4.27 0.97
CA LEU A 33 13.18 2.87 0.78
C LEU A 33 14.37 2.06 0.27
N ASP A 34 15.28 2.68 -0.50
CA ASP A 34 16.50 2.02 -0.98
C ASP A 34 17.43 1.63 0.18
N GLN A 35 17.64 2.57 1.11
CA GLN A 35 18.40 2.30 2.32
C GLN A 35 17.72 1.23 3.19
N LEU A 36 16.39 1.29 3.33
CA LEU A 36 15.63 0.34 4.12
C LEU A 36 15.77 -1.10 3.59
N ILE A 37 15.54 -1.32 2.30
CA ILE A 37 15.58 -2.68 1.70
C ILE A 37 17.00 -3.18 1.46
N SER A 38 18.00 -2.30 1.31
CA SER A 38 19.40 -2.73 1.18
C SER A 38 20.05 -3.08 2.53
N ASN A 39 19.44 -2.69 3.64
CA ASN A 39 19.95 -2.96 4.97
C ASN A 39 18.97 -3.82 5.78
N ARG A 40 19.22 -5.14 5.78
CA ARG A 40 18.40 -6.13 6.50
C ARG A 40 18.18 -5.79 7.98
N ARG A 41 19.14 -5.12 8.65
CA ARG A 41 18.98 -4.70 10.06
C ARG A 41 17.93 -3.62 10.24
N LEU A 42 17.74 -2.75 9.24
CA LEU A 42 16.69 -1.75 9.22
C LEU A 42 15.35 -2.35 8.79
N LEU A 43 15.36 -3.29 7.84
CA LEU A 43 14.15 -3.95 7.33
C LEU A 43 13.43 -4.78 8.40
N ILE A 44 14.17 -5.59 9.18
CA ILE A 44 13.57 -6.55 10.14
C ILE A 44 12.60 -5.87 11.13
N PRO A 45 12.94 -4.77 11.81
CA PRO A 45 12.00 -4.07 12.68
C PRO A 45 10.69 -3.65 12.00
N TYR A 46 10.74 -3.21 10.74
CA TYR A 46 9.55 -2.84 9.98
C TYR A 46 8.67 -4.06 9.68
N VAL A 47 9.27 -5.15 9.23
CA VAL A 47 8.55 -6.41 8.97
C VAL A 47 7.96 -6.97 10.26
N HIS A 48 8.71 -6.98 11.36
CA HIS A 48 8.21 -7.41 12.67
C HIS A 48 7.06 -6.54 13.18
N CYS A 49 7.12 -5.22 13.00
CA CYS A 49 6.01 -4.33 13.31
C CYS A 49 4.73 -4.75 12.59
N ILE A 50 4.83 -4.96 11.28
CA ILE A 50 3.72 -5.34 10.39
C ILE A 50 3.18 -6.73 10.76
N LEU A 51 4.05 -7.67 11.12
CA LEU A 51 3.68 -8.99 11.61
C LEU A 51 3.15 -9.00 13.06
N GLU A 52 3.21 -7.86 13.76
CA GLU A 52 2.86 -7.70 15.18
C GLU A 52 3.78 -8.47 16.14
N LYS A 53 5.03 -8.64 15.73
CA LYS A 53 6.11 -9.29 16.49
C LYS A 53 7.11 -8.29 17.10
N GLY A 54 6.88 -6.98 16.94
CA GLY A 54 7.78 -5.94 17.40
C GLY A 54 7.12 -4.56 17.50
N GLN A 55 7.87 -3.59 18.01
CA GLN A 55 7.43 -2.20 18.07
C GLN A 55 7.41 -1.56 16.68
N CYS A 56 6.47 -0.64 16.48
CA CYS A 56 6.35 0.12 15.25
C CYS A 56 6.92 1.53 15.42
N THR A 57 7.63 2.00 14.39
CA THR A 57 7.82 3.44 14.17
C THR A 57 6.48 4.09 13.82
N ALA A 58 6.41 5.43 13.83
CA ALA A 58 5.19 6.14 13.44
C ALA A 58 4.79 5.81 11.98
N GLU A 59 5.78 5.71 11.09
CA GLU A 59 5.60 5.27 9.70
C GLU A 59 5.14 3.81 9.62
N GLY A 60 5.82 2.90 10.30
CA GLY A 60 5.44 1.48 10.28
C GLY A 60 4.02 1.25 10.81
N LYS A 61 3.58 2.06 11.77
CA LYS A 61 2.21 2.05 12.29
C LYS A 61 1.20 2.51 11.24
N GLU A 62 1.51 3.59 10.52
CA GLU A 62 0.68 4.11 9.42
C GLU A 62 0.53 3.06 8.31
N LEU A 63 1.64 2.48 7.86
CA LEU A 63 1.63 1.40 6.88
C LEU A 63 0.78 0.22 7.39
N LYS A 64 1.06 -0.26 8.60
CA LYS A 64 0.35 -1.40 9.19
C LYS A 64 -1.17 -1.20 9.26
N SER A 65 -1.66 0.01 9.54
CA SER A 65 -3.10 0.28 9.59
C SER A 65 -3.80 0.18 8.24
N HIS A 66 -3.05 0.32 7.13
CA HIS A 66 -3.63 0.42 5.78
C HIS A 66 -3.38 -0.78 4.88
N ILE A 67 -2.41 -1.67 5.19
CA ILE A 67 -2.05 -2.80 4.32
C ILE A 67 -3.26 -3.61 3.85
N LYS A 68 -4.18 -3.96 4.77
CA LYS A 68 -5.32 -4.82 4.42
C LYS A 68 -6.27 -4.13 3.43
N GLU A 69 -6.68 -2.91 3.72
CA GLU A 69 -7.53 -2.12 2.82
C GLU A 69 -6.82 -1.87 1.48
N ALA A 70 -5.52 -1.56 1.51
CA ALA A 70 -4.73 -1.33 0.30
C ALA A 70 -4.67 -2.57 -0.59
N LEU A 71 -4.59 -3.79 -0.03
CA LEU A 71 -4.67 -5.03 -0.80
C LEU A 71 -6.07 -5.22 -1.40
N GLU A 72 -7.12 -5.14 -0.58
CA GLU A 72 -8.52 -5.35 -0.99
C GLU A 72 -8.98 -4.35 -2.07
N THR A 73 -8.45 -3.13 -2.04
CA THR A 73 -8.84 -2.04 -2.95
C THR A 73 -7.84 -1.79 -4.07
N ASN A 74 -6.81 -2.63 -4.22
CA ASN A 74 -5.72 -2.43 -5.18
C ASN A 74 -5.06 -1.03 -5.05
N CYS A 75 -4.77 -0.62 -3.83
CA CYS A 75 -4.09 0.63 -3.48
C CYS A 75 -4.85 1.87 -4.00
N ALA A 76 -6.19 1.85 -3.93
CA ALA A 76 -7.04 2.93 -4.45
C ALA A 76 -6.70 4.31 -3.84
N LYS A 77 -6.33 4.32 -2.56
CA LYS A 77 -5.99 5.54 -1.79
C LYS A 77 -4.49 5.84 -1.74
N CYS A 78 -3.65 4.99 -2.33
CA CYS A 78 -2.20 5.16 -2.26
C CYS A 78 -1.73 6.32 -3.14
N THR A 79 -0.72 7.05 -2.65
CA THR A 79 -0.02 8.05 -3.45
C THR A 79 0.81 7.38 -4.56
N LYS A 80 1.32 8.18 -5.51
CA LYS A 80 2.21 7.66 -6.56
C LYS A 80 3.50 7.08 -5.99
N ALA A 81 4.07 7.72 -4.97
CA ALA A 81 5.28 7.25 -4.30
C ALA A 81 5.02 5.93 -3.57
N GLN A 82 3.89 5.81 -2.86
CA GLN A 82 3.51 4.59 -2.15
C GLN A 82 3.30 3.40 -3.09
N LYS A 83 2.71 3.61 -4.28
CA LYS A 83 2.55 2.52 -5.27
C LYS A 83 3.89 1.99 -5.76
N GLY A 84 4.79 2.88 -6.20
CA GLY A 84 6.13 2.48 -6.64
C GLY A 84 6.97 1.88 -5.52
N GLY A 85 6.86 2.41 -4.31
CA GLY A 85 7.52 1.86 -3.13
C GLY A 85 7.00 0.47 -2.73
N THR A 86 5.69 0.25 -2.84
CA THR A 86 5.06 -1.06 -2.57
C THR A 86 5.58 -2.12 -3.53
N GLU A 87 5.59 -1.86 -4.84
CA GLU A 87 6.13 -2.79 -5.83
C GLU A 87 7.60 -3.15 -5.55
N LYS A 88 8.40 -2.15 -5.20
CA LYS A 88 9.82 -2.34 -4.87
C LYS A 88 10.02 -3.17 -3.60
N MET A 89 9.29 -2.87 -2.53
CA MET A 89 9.36 -3.61 -1.28
C MET A 89 8.89 -5.06 -1.45
N ILE A 90 7.74 -5.27 -2.11
CA ILE A 90 7.21 -6.61 -2.38
C ILE A 90 8.20 -7.40 -3.25
N GLY A 91 8.74 -6.79 -4.31
CA GLY A 91 9.76 -7.41 -5.15
C GLY A 91 11.02 -7.78 -4.35
N HIS A 92 11.46 -6.96 -3.40
CA HIS A 92 12.57 -7.31 -2.52
C HIS A 92 12.22 -8.52 -1.64
N LEU A 93 11.06 -8.50 -0.97
CA LEU A 93 10.62 -9.58 -0.08
C LEU A 93 10.50 -10.92 -0.81
N ILE A 94 9.87 -10.95 -1.99
CA ILE A 94 9.72 -12.15 -2.81
C ILE A 94 11.07 -12.77 -3.18
N ASN A 95 12.06 -11.94 -3.52
CA ASN A 95 13.31 -12.40 -4.10
C ASN A 95 14.44 -12.62 -3.07
N HIS A 96 14.38 -11.96 -1.91
CA HIS A 96 15.50 -11.95 -0.94
C HIS A 96 15.10 -12.32 0.49
N GLU A 97 13.81 -12.26 0.85
CA GLU A 97 13.33 -12.47 2.22
C GLU A 97 12.16 -13.47 2.24
N ALA A 98 12.36 -14.65 1.64
CA ALA A 98 11.31 -15.65 1.45
C ALA A 98 10.57 -16.05 2.74
N GLU A 99 11.27 -16.18 3.86
CA GLU A 99 10.64 -16.49 5.15
C GLU A 99 9.64 -15.41 5.57
N PHE A 100 10.06 -14.14 5.53
CA PHE A 100 9.17 -13.02 5.83
C PHE A 100 8.04 -12.88 4.82
N TRP A 101 8.30 -13.18 3.56
CA TRP A 101 7.27 -13.20 2.53
C TRP A 101 6.16 -14.20 2.86
N GLU A 102 6.50 -15.45 3.20
CA GLU A 102 5.51 -16.46 3.60
C GLU A 102 4.70 -16.04 4.83
N GLU A 103 5.34 -15.44 5.83
CA GLU A 103 4.64 -14.95 7.02
C GLU A 103 3.66 -13.82 6.70
N LEU A 104 4.07 -12.87 5.87
CA LEU A 104 3.24 -11.73 5.47
C LEU A 104 2.03 -12.19 4.66
N LYS A 105 2.23 -13.14 3.75
CA LYS A 105 1.14 -13.79 3.00
C LYS A 105 0.13 -14.44 3.94
N ALA A 106 0.61 -15.26 4.88
CA ALA A 106 -0.25 -15.93 5.83
C ALA A 106 -1.09 -14.94 6.66
N LYS A 107 -0.54 -13.75 6.97
CA LYS A 107 -1.22 -12.71 7.75
C LYS A 107 -2.23 -11.90 6.93
N TYR A 108 -1.87 -11.49 5.70
CA TYR A 108 -2.64 -10.49 4.93
C TYR A 108 -3.36 -11.05 3.71
N ASP A 109 -2.95 -12.20 3.20
CA ASP A 109 -3.52 -12.82 2.00
C ASP A 109 -3.52 -14.37 2.11
N PRO A 110 -4.22 -14.95 3.09
CA PRO A 110 -4.22 -16.38 3.34
C PRO A 110 -4.80 -17.21 2.19
N THR A 111 -5.60 -16.60 1.31
CA THR A 111 -6.17 -17.22 0.11
C THR A 111 -5.26 -17.11 -1.11
N ASN A 112 -4.13 -16.39 -1.01
CA ASN A 112 -3.22 -16.07 -2.11
C ASN A 112 -3.94 -15.38 -3.29
N GLU A 113 -4.92 -14.53 -3.03
CA GLU A 113 -5.66 -13.80 -4.05
C GLU A 113 -4.79 -12.70 -4.68
N PHE A 114 -4.06 -11.94 -3.85
CA PHE A 114 -3.23 -10.81 -4.29
C PHE A 114 -1.79 -11.23 -4.57
N THR A 115 -1.27 -12.14 -3.76
CA THR A 115 0.09 -12.69 -3.80
C THR A 115 0.43 -13.21 -5.18
N LYS A 116 -0.45 -14.00 -5.79
CA LYS A 116 -0.18 -14.64 -7.09
C LYS A 116 0.16 -13.62 -8.16
N LYS A 117 -0.53 -12.48 -8.15
CA LYS A 117 -0.26 -11.37 -9.06
C LYS A 117 1.17 -10.87 -8.85
N TYR A 118 1.53 -10.50 -7.62
CA TYR A 118 2.85 -9.97 -7.31
C TYR A 118 3.98 -10.97 -7.55
N GLU A 119 3.79 -12.25 -7.19
CA GLU A 119 4.78 -13.29 -7.49
C GLU A 119 4.96 -13.49 -9.00
N THR A 120 3.89 -13.39 -9.79
CA THR A 120 4.00 -13.48 -11.25
C THR A 120 4.73 -12.29 -11.86
N GLU A 121 4.45 -11.08 -11.35
CA GLU A 121 4.98 -9.82 -11.90
C GLU A 121 6.41 -9.51 -11.43
N LEU A 122 6.77 -9.89 -10.20
CA LEU A 122 7.98 -9.38 -9.52
C LEU A 122 9.00 -10.46 -9.17
N LYS A 123 8.64 -11.75 -9.24
CA LYS A 123 9.63 -12.83 -9.03
C LYS A 123 10.63 -12.80 -10.17
N ARG A 124 11.90 -12.63 -9.84
CA ARG A 124 12.97 -12.75 -10.82
C ARG A 124 13.09 -14.20 -11.21
N VAL A 125 12.87 -14.48 -12.49
CA VAL A 125 13.28 -15.74 -13.08
C VAL A 125 14.80 -15.71 -13.13
N THR A 126 15.47 -16.39 -12.20
CA THR A 126 16.85 -16.79 -12.41
C THR A 126 16.88 -17.65 -13.67
N ALA A 127 17.49 -17.12 -14.73
CA ALA A 127 17.91 -17.91 -15.88
C ALA A 127 19.09 -18.82 -15.49
#